data_AF-A0A533I5N9-F1
#
_entry.id   AF-A0A533I5N9-F1
#
_cell.length_a   1.000
_cell.length_b   1.000
_cell.length_c   1.000
_cell.angle_alpha   90.00
_cell.angle_beta   90.00
_cell.angle_gamma   90.00
#
_symmetry.space_group_name_H-M   'P 1'
#
loop_
_entity.id
_entity.type
_entity.pdbx_description
1 polymer ?
#
loop_
_entity_poly.entity_id
_entity_poly.type
_entity_poly.pdbx_seq_one_letter_code
_entity_poly.pdbx_strand_id
1 'polypeptide(L)' 'MKAFKERFLTLSMMKSEFRLQRMTARAILQQAGVRRYAPAGRDLGAIYLRSEVEVVLRAVSA' A
#
# COMPACT_ATOMS: atom_id res chain seq x y z
N MET A 1 -6.23 -3.18 -16.43
CA MET A 1 -5.34 -3.20 -15.23
C MET A 1 -4.65 -1.86 -14.92
N LYS A 2 -4.39 -0.97 -15.88
CA LYS A 2 -3.67 0.30 -15.65
C LYS A 2 -4.36 1.22 -14.62
N ALA A 3 -5.66 1.46 -14.79
CA ALA A 3 -6.46 2.28 -13.89
C ALA A 3 -6.48 1.77 -12.42
N PHE A 4 -6.36 0.46 -12.20
CA PHE A 4 -6.24 -0.08 -10.84
C PHE A 4 -4.89 0.29 -10.22
N LYS A 5 -3.80 0.09 -10.97
CA LYS A 5 -2.43 0.38 -10.49
C LYS A 5 -2.16 1.87 -10.29
N GLU A 6 -2.91 2.73 -10.95
CA GLU A 6 -2.86 4.19 -10.79
C GLU A 6 -3.46 4.64 -9.45
N ARG A 7 -4.51 3.97 -8.96
CA ARG A 7 -5.23 4.37 -7.74
C ARG A 7 -4.88 3.52 -6.52
N PHE A 8 -4.46 2.29 -6.74
CA PHE A 8 -4.27 1.29 -5.68
C PHE A 8 -2.91 0.61 -5.73
N LEU A 9 -2.45 0.19 -4.56
CA LEU A 9 -1.28 -0.66 -4.37
C LEU A 9 -1.65 -1.91 -3.59
N THR A 10 -1.07 -3.04 -4.01
CA THR A 10 -1.08 -4.30 -3.23
C THR A 10 0.31 -4.53 -2.63
N LEU A 11 0.40 -5.40 -1.61
CA LEU A 11 1.70 -5.76 -1.02
C LEU A 11 2.70 -6.33 -2.06
N SER A 12 2.20 -7.05 -3.07
CA SER A 12 3.05 -7.56 -4.15
C SER A 12 3.57 -6.44 -5.05
N MET A 13 2.75 -5.43 -5.35
CA MET A 13 3.19 -4.24 -6.07
C MET A 13 4.21 -3.44 -5.26
N MET A 14 4.00 -3.31 -3.95
CA MET A 14 4.97 -2.64 -3.07
C MET A 14 6.35 -3.33 -3.09
N LYS A 15 6.37 -4.67 -3.16
CA LYS A 15 7.61 -5.43 -3.33
C LYS A 15 8.32 -5.11 -4.64
N SER A 16 7.59 -5.03 -5.75
CA SER A 16 8.18 -4.74 -7.06
C SER A 16 8.60 -3.28 -7.22
N GLU A 17 7.78 -2.35 -6.74
CA GLU A 17 7.94 -0.91 -6.99
C GLU A 17 8.82 -0.21 -5.94
N PHE A 18 8.77 -0.66 -4.68
CA PHE A 18 9.52 -0.04 -3.57
C PHE A 18 10.60 -0.97 -3.00
N ARG A 19 10.79 -2.17 -3.59
CA ARG A 19 11.74 -3.20 -3.13
C ARG A 19 11.55 -3.64 -1.67
N LEU A 20 10.35 -3.44 -1.11
CA LEU A 20 10.05 -3.81 0.27
C LEU A 20 9.50 -5.24 0.36
N GLN A 21 9.95 -6.01 1.36
CA GLN A 21 9.29 -7.27 1.66
C GLN A 21 7.85 -7.02 2.13
N ARG A 22 6.94 -7.95 1.80
CA ARG A 22 5.49 -7.79 2.08
C ARG A 22 5.20 -7.52 3.56
N MET A 23 5.89 -8.22 4.46
CA MET A 23 5.69 -8.05 5.91
C MET A 23 6.21 -6.71 6.40
N THR A 24 7.38 -6.28 5.90
CA THR A 24 7.96 -4.96 6.19
C THR A 24 7.04 -3.84 5.71
N ALA A 25 6.56 -3.90 4.46
CA ALA A 25 5.62 -2.92 3.92
C ALA A 25 4.34 -2.86 4.77
N ARG A 26 3.78 -4.02 5.16
CA ARG A 26 2.61 -4.07 6.04
C ARG A 26 2.87 -3.43 7.41
N ALA A 27 4.01 -3.71 8.03
CA ALA A 27 4.37 -3.16 9.32
C ALA A 27 4.54 -1.64 9.27
N ILE A 28 5.25 -1.13 8.26
CA ILE A 28 5.44 0.31 8.03
C ILE A 28 4.08 1.01 7.86
N LEU A 29 3.21 0.47 7.01
CA LEU A 29 1.88 1.04 6.77
C LEU A 29 1.01 1.02 8.03
N GLN A 30 1.07 -0.05 8.82
CA GLN A 30 0.33 -0.16 10.07
C GLN A 30 0.83 0.86 11.11
N GLN A 31 2.15 1.03 11.24
CA GLN A 31 2.74 2.04 12.14
C GLN A 31 2.37 3.46 11.71
N ALA A 32 2.32 3.72 10.41
CA ALA A 32 1.88 4.99 9.86
C ALA A 32 0.35 5.20 9.89
N GLY A 33 -0.42 4.24 10.41
CA GLY A 33 -1.88 4.32 10.48
C GLY A 33 -2.60 4.20 9.12
N VAL A 34 -1.90 3.80 8.06
CA VAL A 34 -2.50 3.62 6.73
C VAL A 34 -3.41 2.40 6.76
N ARG A 35 -4.69 2.64 6.47
CA ARG A 35 -5.72 1.60 6.46
C ARG A 35 -5.81 0.94 5.08
N ARG A 36 -6.32 -0.28 5.07
CA ARG A 36 -6.70 -0.95 3.82
C ARG A 36 -7.89 -0.23 3.20
N TYR A 37 -7.93 -0.24 1.88
CA TYR A 37 -9.08 0.22 1.13
C TYR A 37 -10.23 -0.79 1.29
N ALA A 38 -11.22 -0.40 2.08
CA ALA A 38 -12.42 -1.20 2.36
C ALA A 38 -13.68 -0.40 2.00
N PRO A 39 -14.04 -0.32 0.70
CA PRO A 39 -15.22 0.41 0.28
C PRO A 39 -16.48 -0.24 0.85
N ALA A 40 -17.37 0.58 1.42
CA ALA A 40 -18.58 0.12 2.12
C ALA A 40 -18.30 -0.95 3.20
N GLY A 41 -17.12 -0.91 3.84
CA GLY A 41 -16.74 -1.88 4.88
C GLY A 41 -16.38 -3.27 4.36
N ARG A 42 -16.34 -3.48 3.04
CA ARG A 42 -15.96 -4.78 2.46
C ARG A 42 -14.45 -4.91 2.40
N ASP A 43 -13.89 -5.90 3.08
CA ASP A 43 -12.47 -6.24 2.95
C ASP A 43 -12.23 -6.89 1.57
N LEU A 44 -11.53 -6.17 0.71
CA LEU A 44 -11.09 -6.64 -0.62
C LEU A 44 -9.68 -7.25 -0.57
N GLY A 45 -9.16 -7.50 0.63
CA GLY A 45 -7.80 -7.95 0.88
C GLY A 45 -6.82 -6.79 1.11
N ALA A 46 -5.54 -7.09 0.98
CA ALA A 46 -4.45 -6.13 1.23
C ALA A 46 -4.27 -5.14 0.06
N ILE A 47 -5.33 -4.37 -0.22
CA ILE A 47 -5.38 -3.26 -1.17
C ILE A 47 -5.32 -1.96 -0.38
N TYR A 48 -4.53 -1.01 -0.85
CA TYR A 48 -4.31 0.28 -0.21
C TYR A 48 -4.43 1.39 -1.24
N LEU A 49 -4.80 2.59 -0.80
CA LEU A 49 -4.78 3.77 -1.67
C LEU A 49 -3.34 4.15 -1.97
N ARG A 50 -3.04 4.30 -3.26
CA ARG A 50 -1.68 4.61 -3.72
C ARG A 50 -1.18 5.94 -3.16
N SER A 51 -2.04 6.95 -3.13
CA SER A 51 -1.72 8.28 -2.60
C SER A 51 -1.26 8.26 -1.15
N GLU A 52 -1.84 7.42 -0.30
CA GLU A 52 -1.46 7.31 1.11
C GLU A 52 -0.19 6.48 1.30
N VAL A 53 -0.10 5.36 0.57
CA VAL A 53 1.07 4.47 0.63
C VAL A 53 2.33 5.17 0.16
N GLU A 54 2.27 5.89 -0.98
CA GLU A 54 3.46 6.52 -1.54
C GLU A 54 4.05 7.57 -0.61
N VAL A 55 3.23 8.34 0.10
CA VAL A 55 3.69 9.32 1.09
C VAL A 55 4.51 8.64 2.19
N VAL A 56 4.01 7.53 2.73
CA VAL A 56 4.69 6.80 3.81
C VAL A 56 5.94 6.11 3.29
N LEU A 57 5.84 5.35 2.21
CA LEU A 57 6.96 4.53 1.74
C LEU A 57 8.11 5.39 1.19
N ARG A 58 7.82 6.52 0.54
CA ARG A 58 8.86 7.45 0.07
C ARG A 58 9.60 8.11 1.22
N ALA A 59 8.91 8.43 2.31
CA ALA A 59 9.52 9.03 3.50
C ALA A 59 10.51 8.10 4.23
N VAL A 60 10.34 6.78 4.10
CA VAL A 60 11.22 5.78 4.74
C VAL A 60 12.41 5.40 3.83
N SER A 61 12.31 5.67 2.52
CA SER A 61 13.35 5.38 1.54
C SER A 61 14.22 6.58 1.15
N ALA A 62 13.95 7.77 1.71
CA ALA A 62 14.74 8.99 1.54
C ALA A 62 15.84 9.08 2.61
#